data_AF-A0A6F8XRA2-F1
#
_entry.id   AF-A0A6F8XRA2-F1
#
_cell.length_a   1.000
_cell.length_b   1.000
_cell.length_c   1.000
_cell.angle_alpha   90.00
_cell.angle_beta   90.00
_cell.angle_gamma   90.00
#
_symmetry.space_group_name_H-M   'P 1'
#
loop_
_entity.id
_entity.type
_entity.pdbx_description
1 polymer ?
#
loop_
_entity_poly.entity_id
_entity_poly.type
_entity_poly.pdbx_seq_one_letter_code
_entity_poly.pdbx_strand_id
1 'polypeptide(L)'
;MTGTATVYTPLLVERAALLGAPANLRVVRTGMGPKRARAVPAPAGPTVVAGVCGGHTWELVAGDLVVASEVRGGDAVVPCPSAPLLAGALRRLGLGVHTGPIRSSPHVLKGPAGADAVDMESAWLAPPGETPFTVVRAVVDTPEHPLWRFGTPARGVRALRALRRAVPALQQWAAATGYRELRVADQPSFDGADLVLVAGRASSPETRRLVAAALHDRLPVHLVDDVRRVDLRWLAGARRVDITAAASAPPGLVDDLIRCLSGLGPVTVRFTLSREVI
;
A
#
# COMPACT_ATOMS: atom_id res chain seq x y z
N MET A 1 20.37 -0.20 -2.76
CA MET A 1 19.65 -1.08 -3.70
C MET A 1 18.17 -0.75 -3.57
N THR A 2 17.53 -0.30 -4.64
CA THR A 2 16.08 -0.11 -4.69
C THR A 2 15.39 -1.45 -4.45
N GLY A 3 14.41 -1.49 -3.54
CA GLY A 3 13.68 -2.73 -3.23
C GLY A 3 13.08 -3.35 -4.49
N THR A 4 13.25 -4.66 -4.64
CA THR A 4 12.65 -5.47 -5.71
C THR A 4 11.48 -6.23 -5.13
N ALA A 5 10.32 -6.16 -5.78
CA ALA A 5 9.13 -6.89 -5.36
C ALA A 5 8.75 -7.98 -6.38
N THR A 6 8.21 -9.09 -5.88
CA THR A 6 7.55 -10.10 -6.72
C THR A 6 6.07 -9.72 -6.85
N VAL A 7 5.59 -9.62 -8.09
CA VAL A 7 4.19 -9.32 -8.40
C VAL A 7 3.50 -10.57 -8.91
N TYR A 8 2.62 -11.15 -8.11
CA TYR A 8 1.83 -12.30 -8.48
C TYR A 8 0.59 -11.90 -9.27
N THR A 9 0.40 -12.56 -10.42
CA THR A 9 -0.71 -12.37 -11.34
C THR A 9 -1.42 -13.71 -11.60
N PRO A 10 -2.66 -13.89 -11.15
CA PRO A 10 -3.41 -15.13 -11.36
C PRO A 10 -3.61 -15.52 -12.84
N LEU A 11 -3.90 -14.56 -13.71
CA LEU A 11 -4.33 -14.76 -15.09
C LEU A 11 -3.29 -14.27 -16.10
N LEU A 12 -3.35 -14.84 -17.31
CA LEU A 12 -2.49 -14.40 -18.43
C LEU A 12 -2.75 -12.95 -18.81
N VAL A 13 -4.02 -12.52 -18.83
CA VAL A 13 -4.41 -11.16 -19.20
C VAL A 13 -3.96 -10.12 -18.18
N GLU A 14 -3.89 -10.48 -16.90
CA GLU A 14 -3.37 -9.62 -15.83
C GLU A 14 -1.86 -9.46 -15.94
N ARG A 15 -1.15 -10.58 -16.17
CA ARG A 15 0.29 -10.54 -16.49
C ARG A 15 0.55 -9.66 -17.71
N ALA A 16 -0.28 -9.79 -18.74
CA ALA A 16 -0.20 -8.99 -19.95
C ALA A 16 -0.35 -7.48 -19.66
N ALA A 17 -1.28 -7.10 -18.77
CA ALA A 17 -1.46 -5.70 -18.37
C ALA A 17 -0.19 -5.10 -17.72
N LEU A 18 0.58 -5.94 -17.02
CA LEU A 18 1.83 -5.59 -16.35
C LEU A 18 3.08 -5.83 -17.22
N LEU A 19 2.92 -6.20 -18.51
CA LEU A 19 4.06 -6.29 -19.44
C LEU A 19 4.69 -4.92 -19.65
N GLY A 20 6.00 -4.83 -19.45
CA GLY A 20 6.75 -3.58 -19.42
C GLY A 20 6.93 -2.98 -18.02
N ALA A 21 6.52 -3.69 -16.97
CA ALA A 21 6.89 -3.32 -15.61
C ALA A 21 8.43 -3.22 -15.48
N PRO A 22 8.93 -2.25 -14.70
CA PRO A 22 10.37 -2.04 -14.49
C PRO A 22 11.04 -3.26 -13.84
N ALA A 23 12.36 -3.37 -13.98
CA ALA A 23 13.13 -4.52 -13.51
C ALA A 23 12.98 -4.83 -12.00
N ASN A 24 12.64 -3.82 -11.18
CA ASN A 24 12.39 -4.02 -9.75
C ASN A 24 10.99 -4.58 -9.42
N LEU A 25 10.17 -4.89 -10.44
CA LEU A 25 8.91 -5.62 -10.32
C LEU A 25 9.00 -6.93 -11.11
N ARG A 26 9.28 -8.03 -10.41
CA ARG A 26 9.32 -9.37 -11.01
C ARG A 26 7.90 -9.92 -11.12
N VAL A 27 7.29 -9.83 -12.31
CA VAL A 27 5.93 -10.33 -12.55
C VAL A 27 5.93 -11.84 -12.76
N VAL A 28 5.20 -12.57 -11.92
CA VAL A 28 5.07 -14.04 -11.95
C VAL A 28 3.60 -14.41 -12.13
N ARG A 29 3.33 -15.31 -13.07
CA ARG A 29 1.99 -15.89 -13.23
C ARG A 29 1.83 -17.06 -12.27
N THR A 30 0.81 -17.03 -11.44
CA THR A 30 0.51 -18.09 -10.46
C THR A 30 -0.52 -19.08 -10.99
N GLY A 31 -1.49 -18.60 -11.76
CA GLY A 31 -2.69 -19.36 -12.10
C GLY A 31 -3.80 -19.14 -11.07
N MET A 32 -5.06 -19.26 -11.52
CA MET A 32 -6.24 -19.01 -10.70
C MET A 32 -6.45 -20.08 -9.62
N GLY A 33 -6.83 -19.64 -8.42
CA GLY A 33 -7.36 -20.49 -7.36
C GLY A 33 -6.32 -21.06 -6.37
N PRO A 34 -6.80 -21.60 -5.23
CA PRO A 34 -5.98 -21.95 -4.07
C PRO A 34 -4.90 -23.00 -4.37
N LYS A 35 -5.21 -24.03 -5.15
CA LYS A 35 -4.26 -25.10 -5.49
C LYS A 35 -3.04 -24.54 -6.23
N ARG A 36 -3.28 -23.63 -7.17
CA ARG A 36 -2.20 -23.02 -7.98
C ARG A 36 -1.43 -22.00 -7.15
N ALA A 37 -2.13 -21.16 -6.40
CA ALA A 37 -1.53 -20.19 -5.48
C ALA A 37 -0.55 -20.85 -4.49
N ARG A 38 -0.98 -21.95 -3.83
CA ARG A 38 -0.15 -22.70 -2.87
C ARG A 38 1.03 -23.44 -3.50
N ALA A 39 0.99 -23.70 -4.81
CA ALA A 39 2.09 -24.35 -5.52
C ALA A 39 3.22 -23.37 -5.89
N VAL A 40 2.98 -22.06 -5.74
CA VAL A 40 4.00 -21.04 -5.98
C VAL A 40 4.96 -21.02 -4.78
N PRO A 41 6.29 -21.08 -5.02
CA PRO A 41 7.26 -20.95 -3.94
C PRO A 41 7.07 -19.64 -3.18
N ALA A 42 7.27 -19.67 -1.86
CA ALA A 42 7.21 -18.47 -1.05
C ALA A 42 8.22 -17.43 -1.57
N PRO A 43 7.80 -16.18 -1.79
CA PRO A 43 8.71 -15.13 -2.25
C PRO A 43 9.71 -14.78 -1.14
N ALA A 44 10.98 -14.64 -1.49
CA ALA A 44 12.06 -14.31 -0.54
C ALA A 44 12.10 -12.81 -0.16
N GLY A 45 11.05 -12.03 -0.47
CA GLY A 45 11.07 -10.58 -0.33
C GLY A 45 9.70 -9.93 -0.59
N PRO A 46 9.67 -8.59 -0.73
CA PRO A 46 8.44 -7.82 -0.88
C PRO A 46 7.50 -8.40 -1.94
N THR A 47 6.22 -8.52 -1.59
CA THR A 47 5.24 -9.24 -2.40
C THR A 47 4.01 -8.39 -2.66
N VAL A 48 3.62 -8.35 -3.93
CA VAL A 48 2.38 -7.74 -4.39
C VAL A 48 1.53 -8.82 -5.03
N VAL A 49 0.26 -8.92 -4.65
CA VAL A 49 -0.73 -9.66 -5.45
C VAL A 49 -1.53 -8.65 -6.25
N ALA A 50 -1.45 -8.73 -7.58
CA ALA A 50 -2.13 -7.81 -8.47
C ALA A 50 -2.97 -8.58 -9.49
N GLY A 51 -4.24 -8.23 -9.62
CA GLY A 51 -5.14 -8.92 -10.53
C GLY A 51 -6.53 -8.31 -10.54
N VAL A 52 -7.45 -8.96 -11.25
CA VAL A 52 -8.85 -8.56 -11.24
C VAL A 52 -9.62 -9.21 -10.09
N CYS A 53 -10.77 -8.65 -9.75
CA CYS A 53 -11.69 -9.19 -8.76
C CYS A 53 -13.16 -8.84 -9.08
N GLY A 54 -14.07 -9.47 -8.35
CA GLY A 54 -15.43 -8.96 -8.17
C GLY A 54 -15.46 -7.96 -7.01
N GLY A 55 -16.16 -6.84 -7.19
CA GLY A 55 -16.51 -5.90 -6.12
C GLY A 55 -17.77 -6.37 -5.40
N HIS A 56 -17.82 -6.15 -4.09
CA HIS A 56 -18.93 -6.59 -3.24
C HIS A 56 -19.59 -5.46 -2.42
N THR A 57 -19.22 -4.20 -2.69
CA THR A 57 -19.95 -3.01 -2.22
C THR A 57 -20.60 -2.27 -3.40
N TRP A 58 -21.63 -1.48 -3.08
CA TRP A 58 -22.35 -0.64 -4.06
C TRP A 58 -21.58 0.64 -4.44
N GLU A 59 -20.54 0.99 -3.70
CA GLU A 59 -19.67 2.15 -3.98
C GLU A 59 -18.65 1.87 -5.09
N LEU A 60 -18.35 0.59 -5.36
CA LEU A 60 -17.35 0.19 -6.34
C LEU A 60 -17.93 0.20 -7.75
N VAL A 61 -17.14 0.72 -8.70
CA VAL A 61 -17.44 0.61 -10.14
C VAL A 61 -16.32 -0.12 -10.88
N ALA A 62 -16.63 -0.68 -12.04
CA ALA A 62 -15.63 -1.36 -12.86
C ALA A 62 -14.44 -0.43 -13.19
N GLY A 63 -13.22 -0.92 -13.01
CA GLY A 63 -11.99 -0.14 -13.17
C GLY A 63 -11.49 0.56 -11.91
N ASP A 64 -12.28 0.58 -10.83
CA ASP A 64 -11.76 0.97 -9.52
C ASP A 64 -10.73 -0.06 -9.03
N LEU A 65 -9.79 0.41 -8.22
CA LEU A 65 -8.81 -0.41 -7.54
C LEU A 65 -9.20 -0.55 -6.06
N VAL A 66 -9.15 -1.76 -5.54
CA VAL A 66 -9.23 -2.04 -4.11
C VAL A 66 -7.83 -2.41 -3.64
N VAL A 67 -7.27 -1.62 -2.72
CA VAL A 67 -6.05 -1.95 -1.99
C VAL A 67 -6.44 -2.65 -0.70
N ALA A 68 -5.95 -3.86 -0.47
CA ALA A 68 -6.29 -4.58 0.77
C ALA A 68 -5.81 -3.81 1.99
N SER A 69 -6.70 -3.49 2.94
CA SER A 69 -6.30 -3.15 4.31
C SER A 69 -5.90 -4.41 5.09
N GLU A 70 -6.52 -5.53 4.74
CA GLU A 70 -6.21 -6.87 5.19
C GLU A 70 -6.73 -7.89 4.17
N VAL A 71 -6.16 -9.08 4.20
CA VAL A 71 -6.56 -10.21 3.38
C VAL A 71 -7.10 -11.32 4.28
N ARG A 72 -8.31 -11.81 3.96
CA ARG A 72 -9.00 -12.84 4.74
C ARG A 72 -9.11 -14.13 3.92
N GLY A 73 -8.75 -15.28 4.48
CA GLY A 73 -8.93 -16.57 3.81
C GLY A 73 -8.85 -17.76 4.76
N GLY A 74 -9.84 -18.65 4.71
CA GLY A 74 -10.04 -19.63 5.78
C GLY A 74 -10.24 -18.91 7.12
N ASP A 75 -9.48 -19.30 8.14
CA ASP A 75 -9.45 -18.67 9.46
C ASP A 75 -8.34 -17.60 9.60
N ALA A 76 -7.53 -17.38 8.56
CA ALA A 76 -6.42 -16.45 8.59
C ALA A 76 -6.84 -15.03 8.18
N VAL A 77 -6.31 -14.04 8.90
CA VAL A 77 -6.37 -12.61 8.58
C VAL A 77 -4.96 -12.08 8.50
N VAL A 78 -4.58 -11.56 7.34
CA VAL A 78 -3.25 -11.00 7.08
C VAL A 78 -3.38 -9.48 6.92
N PRO A 79 -2.92 -8.66 7.88
CA PRO A 79 -2.99 -7.21 7.76
C PRO A 79 -2.07 -6.71 6.64
N CYS A 80 -2.46 -5.60 6.01
CA CYS A 80 -1.67 -4.90 4.99
C CYS A 80 -1.45 -3.44 5.44
N PRO A 81 -0.54 -3.18 6.41
CA PRO A 81 -0.48 -1.88 7.07
C PRO A 81 -0.09 -0.72 6.14
N SER A 82 0.68 -0.99 5.08
CA SER A 82 1.10 0.02 4.10
C SER A 82 0.01 0.39 3.07
N ALA A 83 -1.18 -0.18 3.18
CA ALA A 83 -2.30 0.09 2.27
C ALA A 83 -2.64 1.57 2.10
N PRO A 84 -2.67 2.42 3.15
CA PRO A 84 -2.95 3.84 2.98
C PRO A 84 -1.89 4.57 2.14
N LEU A 85 -0.61 4.17 2.26
CA LEU A 85 0.49 4.74 1.48
C LEU A 85 0.35 4.40 0.00
N LEU A 86 0.08 3.12 -0.31
CA LEU A 86 -0.11 2.67 -1.68
C LEU A 86 -1.38 3.26 -2.29
N ALA A 87 -2.47 3.34 -1.53
CA ALA A 87 -3.70 3.98 -1.98
C ALA A 87 -3.48 5.46 -2.31
N GLY A 88 -2.70 6.18 -1.48
CA GLY A 88 -2.24 7.54 -1.76
C GLY A 88 -1.48 7.66 -3.08
N ALA A 89 -0.51 6.76 -3.31
CA ALA A 89 0.27 6.73 -4.54
C ALA A 89 -0.59 6.45 -5.79
N LEU A 90 -1.53 5.52 -5.71
CA LEU A 90 -2.46 5.21 -6.80
C LEU A 90 -3.40 6.40 -7.09
N ARG A 91 -3.92 7.07 -6.06
CA ARG A 91 -4.77 8.27 -6.22
C ARG A 91 -4.03 9.42 -6.88
N ARG A 92 -2.73 9.62 -6.57
CA ARG A 92 -1.89 10.60 -7.27
C ARG A 92 -1.74 10.32 -8.78
N LEU A 93 -1.99 9.10 -9.23
CA LEU A 93 -2.05 8.73 -10.65
C LEU A 93 -3.44 8.94 -11.29
N GLY A 94 -4.39 9.52 -10.54
CA GLY A 94 -5.76 9.76 -10.98
C GLY A 94 -6.57 8.47 -11.16
N LEU A 95 -6.34 7.48 -10.28
CA LEU A 95 -7.08 6.22 -10.25
C LEU A 95 -8.17 6.28 -9.17
N GLY A 96 -9.32 5.66 -9.44
CA GLY A 96 -10.35 5.39 -8.43
C GLY A 96 -9.82 4.30 -7.50
N VAL A 97 -9.71 4.60 -6.20
CA VAL A 97 -9.06 3.71 -5.24
C VAL A 97 -9.85 3.66 -3.95
N HIS A 98 -10.13 2.44 -3.53
CA HIS A 98 -10.74 2.06 -2.26
C HIS A 98 -9.76 1.26 -1.43
N THR A 99 -9.94 1.28 -0.11
CA THR A 99 -9.07 0.57 0.81
C THR A 99 -9.93 -0.14 1.83
N GLY A 100 -9.80 -1.46 1.89
CA GLY A 100 -10.61 -2.28 2.78
C GLY A 100 -10.29 -3.77 2.65
N PRO A 101 -11.02 -4.62 3.39
CA PRO A 101 -10.74 -6.04 3.45
C PRO A 101 -10.97 -6.72 2.10
N ILE A 102 -10.03 -7.58 1.70
CA ILE A 102 -10.19 -8.48 0.55
C ILE A 102 -10.34 -9.91 1.06
N ARG A 103 -11.39 -10.61 0.64
CA ARG A 103 -11.61 -12.02 1.00
C ARG A 103 -11.21 -12.93 -0.15
N SER A 104 -10.33 -13.89 0.11
CA SER A 104 -10.04 -14.98 -0.82
C SER A 104 -10.98 -16.15 -0.57
N SER A 105 -11.63 -16.62 -1.64
CA SER A 105 -12.56 -17.75 -1.62
C SER A 105 -12.13 -18.81 -2.64
N PRO A 106 -12.25 -20.12 -2.33
CA PRO A 106 -11.96 -21.18 -3.31
C PRO A 106 -12.91 -21.20 -4.51
N HIS A 107 -14.07 -20.54 -4.40
CA HIS A 107 -15.08 -20.45 -5.45
C HIS A 107 -15.59 -19.02 -5.59
N VAL A 108 -16.12 -18.69 -6.77
CA VAL A 108 -16.78 -17.40 -7.01
C VAL A 108 -18.00 -17.29 -6.09
N LEU A 109 -18.00 -16.26 -5.23
CA LEU A 109 -19.09 -16.01 -4.29
C LEU A 109 -20.21 -15.23 -4.96
N LYS A 110 -21.46 -15.52 -4.55
CA LYS A 110 -22.64 -14.73 -4.91
C LYS A 110 -23.15 -14.05 -3.64
N GLY A 111 -23.26 -12.71 -3.63
CA GLY A 111 -23.81 -11.94 -2.51
C GLY A 111 -22.77 -11.33 -1.56
N PRO A 112 -23.20 -10.80 -0.40
CA PRO A 112 -22.33 -10.06 0.52
C PRO A 112 -21.28 -10.97 1.16
N ALA A 113 -20.01 -10.53 1.14
CA ALA A 113 -18.87 -11.31 1.60
C ALA A 113 -18.25 -10.80 2.92
N GLY A 114 -18.84 -9.75 3.51
CA GLY A 114 -18.24 -9.01 4.63
C GLY A 114 -16.87 -8.40 4.28
N ALA A 115 -16.63 -8.15 2.99
CA ALA A 115 -15.39 -7.66 2.41
C ALA A 115 -15.70 -6.77 1.21
N ASP A 116 -14.79 -5.86 0.89
CA ASP A 116 -14.98 -4.90 -0.20
C ASP A 116 -14.79 -5.57 -1.57
N ALA A 117 -13.84 -6.50 -1.64
CA ALA A 117 -13.56 -7.30 -2.82
C ALA A 117 -13.38 -8.78 -2.48
N VAL A 118 -13.68 -9.63 -3.46
CA VAL A 118 -13.46 -11.07 -3.38
C VAL A 118 -12.56 -11.52 -4.52
N ASP A 119 -11.53 -12.28 -4.19
CA ASP A 119 -10.69 -12.99 -5.16
C ASP A 119 -10.55 -14.46 -4.81
N MET A 120 -9.69 -15.19 -5.54
CA MET A 120 -9.51 -16.63 -5.34
C MET A 120 -8.11 -17.04 -4.86
N GLU A 121 -7.21 -16.09 -4.56
CA GLU A 121 -5.81 -16.44 -4.32
C GLU A 121 -5.00 -15.56 -3.38
N SER A 122 -5.41 -14.33 -3.06
CA SER A 122 -4.56 -13.42 -2.27
C SER A 122 -4.13 -13.98 -0.92
N ALA A 123 -5.05 -14.60 -0.17
CA ALA A 123 -4.75 -15.17 1.15
C ALA A 123 -3.74 -16.31 1.06
N TRP A 124 -3.71 -17.03 -0.05
CA TRP A 124 -2.82 -18.17 -0.26
C TRP A 124 -1.46 -17.78 -0.83
N LEU A 125 -1.31 -16.51 -1.25
CA LEU A 125 -0.07 -15.91 -1.75
C LEU A 125 0.57 -14.96 -0.73
N ALA A 126 -0.07 -14.76 0.42
CA ALA A 126 0.49 -13.99 1.51
C ALA A 126 1.79 -14.65 2.00
N PRO A 127 2.92 -13.91 2.04
CA PRO A 127 4.15 -14.46 2.59
C PRO A 127 4.03 -14.64 4.10
N PRO A 128 4.75 -15.60 4.69
CA PRO A 128 4.83 -15.72 6.14
C PRO A 128 5.67 -14.59 6.76
N GLY A 129 5.38 -14.27 8.02
CA GLY A 129 6.18 -13.36 8.85
C GLY A 129 6.07 -11.88 8.46
N GLU A 130 7.18 -11.15 8.63
CA GLU A 130 7.25 -9.69 8.46
C GLU A 130 7.58 -9.25 7.02
N THR A 131 7.49 -10.16 6.06
CA THR A 131 7.76 -9.85 4.65
C THR A 131 6.75 -8.82 4.16
N PRO A 132 7.17 -7.68 3.58
CA PRO A 132 6.24 -6.67 3.08
C PRO A 132 5.25 -7.28 2.11
N PHE A 133 3.96 -7.05 2.36
CA PHE A 133 2.87 -7.63 1.59
C PHE A 133 1.79 -6.60 1.31
N THR A 134 1.30 -6.58 0.07
CA THR A 134 0.16 -5.78 -0.33
C THR A 134 -0.62 -6.44 -1.45
N VAL A 135 -1.89 -6.07 -1.59
CA VAL A 135 -2.78 -6.59 -2.63
C VAL A 135 -3.49 -5.43 -3.31
N VAL A 136 -3.51 -5.44 -4.64
CA VAL A 136 -4.26 -4.49 -5.46
C VAL A 136 -5.15 -5.27 -6.41
N ARG A 137 -6.47 -5.07 -6.29
CA ARG A 137 -7.45 -5.70 -7.17
C ARG A 137 -8.20 -4.69 -8.00
N ALA A 138 -8.25 -4.90 -9.31
CA ALA A 138 -9.08 -4.10 -10.20
C ALA A 138 -10.46 -4.73 -10.34
N VAL A 139 -11.49 -3.96 -10.03
CA VAL A 139 -12.89 -4.40 -10.08
C VAL A 139 -13.31 -4.60 -11.53
N VAL A 140 -13.74 -5.82 -11.88
CA VAL A 140 -14.34 -6.11 -13.20
C VAL A 140 -15.86 -6.03 -13.10
N ASP A 141 -16.43 -6.54 -12.01
CA ASP A 141 -17.87 -6.67 -11.81
C ASP A 141 -18.28 -6.18 -10.44
N THR A 142 -19.53 -5.77 -10.32
CA THR A 142 -20.10 -5.21 -9.08
C THR A 142 -21.43 -5.91 -8.78
N PRO A 143 -21.98 -5.80 -7.56
CA PRO A 143 -23.23 -6.46 -7.20
C PRO A 143 -24.40 -6.03 -8.11
N GLU A 144 -24.40 -4.77 -8.58
CA GLU A 144 -25.41 -4.22 -9.50
C GLU A 144 -25.24 -4.70 -10.94
N HIS A 145 -24.04 -5.15 -11.31
CA HIS A 145 -23.66 -5.46 -12.68
C HIS A 145 -22.88 -6.78 -12.79
N PRO A 146 -23.50 -7.94 -12.48
CA PRO A 146 -22.86 -9.25 -12.59
C PRO A 146 -22.57 -9.63 -14.07
N LEU A 147 -21.43 -10.31 -14.30
CA LEU A 147 -20.91 -10.74 -15.63
C LEU A 147 -21.93 -11.42 -16.56
N TRP A 148 -22.96 -12.04 -15.99
CA TRP A 148 -23.90 -12.86 -16.74
C TRP A 148 -24.85 -12.04 -17.63
N ARG A 149 -24.94 -10.72 -17.47
CA ARG A 149 -25.66 -9.87 -18.43
C ARG A 149 -24.75 -9.56 -19.60
N PHE A 150 -24.95 -10.28 -20.71
CA PHE A 150 -24.28 -10.08 -22.01
C PHE A 150 -24.00 -8.59 -22.28
N GLY A 151 -22.72 -8.20 -22.41
CA GLY A 151 -22.39 -6.92 -23.05
C GLY A 151 -21.16 -6.12 -22.64
N THR A 152 -20.24 -6.51 -21.73
CA THR A 152 -19.09 -5.61 -21.48
C THR A 152 -17.73 -6.28 -21.24
N PRO A 153 -17.12 -6.89 -22.28
CA PRO A 153 -15.65 -7.02 -22.34
C PRO A 153 -14.93 -5.68 -22.06
N ALA A 154 -15.60 -4.55 -22.32
CA ALA A 154 -15.16 -3.21 -21.95
C ALA A 154 -14.85 -3.03 -20.45
N ARG A 155 -15.57 -3.71 -19.53
CA ARG A 155 -15.31 -3.65 -18.08
C ARG A 155 -14.02 -4.36 -17.72
N GLY A 156 -13.81 -5.57 -18.25
CA GLY A 156 -12.54 -6.28 -18.14
C GLY A 156 -11.38 -5.44 -18.70
N VAL A 157 -11.56 -4.82 -19.86
CA VAL A 157 -10.57 -3.90 -20.45
C VAL A 157 -10.31 -2.71 -19.52
N ARG A 158 -11.34 -2.10 -18.91
CA ARG A 158 -11.19 -0.98 -17.98
C ARG A 158 -10.40 -1.39 -16.73
N ALA A 159 -10.69 -2.57 -16.16
CA ALA A 159 -9.94 -3.12 -15.03
C ALA A 159 -8.47 -3.39 -15.39
N LEU A 160 -8.20 -4.01 -16.54
CA LEU A 160 -6.83 -4.26 -17.01
C LEU A 160 -6.07 -2.95 -17.30
N ARG A 161 -6.74 -1.92 -17.85
CA ARG A 161 -6.15 -0.58 -18.01
C ARG A 161 -5.81 0.06 -16.66
N ALA A 162 -6.68 -0.09 -15.66
CA ALA A 162 -6.41 0.39 -14.30
C ALA A 162 -5.19 -0.33 -13.69
N LEU A 163 -5.09 -1.66 -13.81
CA LEU A 163 -3.90 -2.42 -13.39
C LEU A 163 -2.62 -1.96 -14.09
N ARG A 164 -2.68 -1.73 -15.40
CA ARG A 164 -1.53 -1.20 -16.15
C ARG A 164 -1.11 0.18 -15.67
N ARG A 165 -2.07 1.07 -15.39
CA ARG A 165 -1.81 2.41 -14.82
C ARG A 165 -1.32 2.36 -13.38
N ALA A 166 -1.55 1.28 -12.63
CA ALA A 166 -1.09 1.11 -11.26
C ALA A 166 0.43 0.82 -11.16
N VAL A 167 1.07 0.37 -12.24
CA VAL A 167 2.49 -0.04 -12.26
C VAL A 167 3.44 0.98 -11.60
N PRO A 168 3.36 2.29 -11.87
CA PRO A 168 4.27 3.26 -11.25
C PRO A 168 4.12 3.32 -9.72
N ALA A 169 2.91 3.18 -9.19
CA ALA A 169 2.69 3.15 -7.74
C ALA A 169 3.19 1.85 -7.11
N LEU A 170 3.02 0.71 -7.79
CA LEU A 170 3.60 -0.57 -7.35
C LEU A 170 5.14 -0.51 -7.33
N GLN A 171 5.74 0.15 -8.32
CA GLN A 171 7.18 0.38 -8.38
C GLN A 171 7.65 1.24 -7.21
N GLN A 172 6.93 2.32 -6.91
CA GLN A 172 7.24 3.19 -5.77
C GLN A 172 7.13 2.45 -4.44
N TRP A 173 6.10 1.61 -4.27
CA TRP A 173 5.94 0.78 -3.09
C TRP A 173 7.10 -0.20 -2.95
N ALA A 174 7.47 -0.91 -4.02
CA ALA A 174 8.61 -1.81 -4.04
C ALA A 174 9.91 -1.08 -3.68
N ALA A 175 10.17 0.08 -4.28
CA ALA A 175 11.36 0.89 -3.99
C ALA A 175 11.41 1.44 -2.56
N ALA A 176 10.24 1.69 -1.96
CA ALA A 176 10.12 2.13 -0.59
C ALA A 176 10.32 0.99 0.42
N THR A 177 10.20 -0.28 0.05
CA THR A 177 10.35 -1.39 1.01
C THR A 177 11.75 -1.53 1.57
N GLY A 178 11.86 -1.93 2.84
CA GLY A 178 13.13 -2.13 3.53
C GLY A 178 13.04 -1.87 5.04
N TYR A 179 14.13 -2.18 5.73
CA TYR A 179 14.31 -1.88 7.15
C TYR A 179 14.38 -0.37 7.39
N ARG A 180 13.74 0.11 8.46
CA ARG A 180 13.82 1.50 8.92
C ARG A 180 13.95 1.65 10.43
N GLU A 181 14.80 2.57 10.85
CA GLU A 181 14.79 3.14 12.19
C GLU A 181 13.87 4.37 12.18
N LEU A 182 12.83 4.36 13.02
CA LEU A 182 11.91 5.47 13.22
C LEU A 182 12.26 6.15 14.54
N ARG A 183 12.57 7.45 14.50
CA ARG A 183 12.86 8.25 15.69
C ARG A 183 11.72 9.22 15.91
N VAL A 184 11.01 9.06 17.01
CA VAL A 184 9.82 9.85 17.33
C VAL A 184 10.17 10.78 18.48
N ALA A 185 10.02 12.08 18.25
CA ALA A 185 10.38 13.10 19.22
C ALA A 185 9.48 14.35 19.10
N ASP A 186 9.31 15.06 20.21
CA ASP A 186 8.53 16.31 20.25
C ASP A 186 9.19 17.41 19.40
N GLN A 187 10.52 17.38 19.29
CA GLN A 187 11.32 18.28 18.48
C GLN A 187 12.07 17.46 17.42
N PRO A 188 12.18 17.96 16.17
CA PRO A 188 12.95 17.27 15.14
C PRO A 188 14.44 17.25 15.50
N SER A 189 15.04 16.06 15.51
CA SER A 189 16.49 15.94 15.39
C SER A 189 16.84 15.92 13.90
N PHE A 190 17.74 16.80 13.48
CA PHE A 190 18.22 16.80 12.09
C PHE A 190 19.52 16.00 11.93
N ASP A 191 20.10 15.53 13.05
CA ASP A 191 21.38 14.83 13.04
C ASP A 191 21.23 13.37 12.61
N GLY A 192 21.88 13.06 11.47
CA GLY A 192 21.92 11.71 10.91
C GLY A 192 20.57 11.17 10.42
N ALA A 193 19.53 11.98 10.30
CA ALA A 193 18.30 11.57 9.63
C ALA A 193 18.51 11.50 8.10
N ASP A 194 17.79 10.60 7.42
CA ASP A 194 17.73 10.58 5.95
C ASP A 194 16.46 11.29 5.43
N LEU A 195 15.44 11.40 6.29
CA LEU A 195 14.12 11.97 6.00
C LEU A 195 13.48 12.44 7.32
N VAL A 196 12.80 13.59 7.27
CA VAL A 196 11.98 14.07 8.38
C VAL A 196 10.52 14.19 7.94
N LEU A 197 9.61 13.60 8.73
CA LEU A 197 8.17 13.74 8.56
C LEU A 197 7.62 14.57 9.72
N VAL A 198 7.08 15.74 9.39
CA VAL A 198 6.45 16.64 10.36
C VAL A 198 4.94 16.41 10.31
N ALA A 199 4.41 15.67 11.28
CA ALA A 199 2.99 15.46 11.49
C ALA A 199 2.33 16.78 11.93
N GLY A 200 1.41 17.32 11.13
CA GLY A 200 0.82 18.63 11.40
C GLY A 200 0.06 19.19 10.21
N ARG A 201 -0.82 20.18 10.45
CA ARG A 201 -1.61 20.82 9.38
C ARG A 201 -0.80 21.93 8.71
N ALA A 202 -0.89 22.01 7.38
CA ALA A 202 -0.23 23.08 6.59
C ALA A 202 -0.69 24.50 6.93
N SER A 203 -1.86 24.64 7.56
CA SER A 203 -2.40 25.93 8.01
C SER A 203 -1.71 26.49 9.26
N SER A 204 -0.96 25.67 10.03
CA SER A 204 -0.38 26.08 11.31
C SER A 204 0.94 26.86 11.16
N PRO A 205 1.10 28.05 11.78
CA PRO A 205 2.35 28.79 11.82
C PRO A 205 3.52 28.02 12.46
N GLU A 206 3.25 27.23 13.49
CA GLU A 206 4.27 26.39 14.16
C GLU A 206 4.80 25.33 13.20
N THR A 207 3.91 24.63 12.48
CA THR A 207 4.32 23.64 11.48
C THR A 207 5.12 24.27 10.35
N ARG A 208 4.79 25.49 9.94
CA ARG A 208 5.62 26.24 8.96
C ARG A 208 6.99 26.61 9.51
N ARG A 209 7.10 27.00 10.79
CA ARG A 209 8.39 27.30 11.43
C ARG A 209 9.27 26.06 11.52
N LEU A 210 8.71 24.91 11.89
CA LEU A 210 9.44 23.63 11.94
C LEU A 210 9.96 23.24 10.57
N VAL A 211 9.14 23.36 9.52
CA VAL A 211 9.57 23.10 8.14
C VAL A 211 10.62 24.12 7.68
N ALA A 212 10.45 25.41 7.99
CA ALA A 212 11.38 26.46 7.62
C ALA A 212 12.75 26.32 8.31
N ALA A 213 12.77 25.90 9.58
CA ALA A 213 14.00 25.63 10.32
C ALA A 213 14.82 24.49 9.67
N ALA A 214 14.13 23.55 9.03
CA ALA A 214 14.76 22.42 8.35
C ALA A 214 15.31 22.75 6.94
N LEU A 215 15.04 23.95 6.40
CA LEU A 215 15.49 24.35 5.05
C LEU A 215 17.01 24.62 4.97
N HIS A 216 17.72 24.61 6.09
CA HIS A 216 19.15 24.90 6.12
C HIS A 216 20.05 23.70 5.80
N ASP A 217 19.55 22.47 5.94
CA ASP A 217 20.26 21.25 5.58
C ASP A 217 19.66 20.62 4.32
N ARG A 218 20.48 19.89 3.53
CA ARG A 218 20.01 19.12 2.35
C ARG A 218 19.10 17.94 2.71
N LEU A 219 18.55 17.93 3.91
CA LEU A 219 17.70 16.89 4.48
C LEU A 219 16.26 17.04 3.96
N PRO A 220 15.69 16.02 3.30
CA PRO A 220 14.29 16.05 2.88
C PRO A 220 13.36 16.14 4.09
N VAL A 221 12.60 17.23 4.18
CA VAL A 221 11.61 17.46 5.25
C VAL A 221 10.23 17.67 4.64
N HIS A 222 9.27 16.86 5.09
CA HIS A 222 7.91 16.87 4.54
C HIS A 222 6.85 16.98 5.63
N LEU A 223 5.93 17.92 5.42
CA LEU A 223 4.73 18.06 6.23
C LEU A 223 3.70 16.99 5.84
N VAL A 224 3.14 16.33 6.85
CA VAL A 224 2.14 15.28 6.67
C VAL A 224 0.96 15.55 7.61
N ASP A 225 -0.23 15.73 7.06
CA ASP A 225 -1.48 15.81 7.83
C ASP A 225 -2.36 14.55 7.64
N ASP A 226 -1.91 13.61 6.81
CA ASP A 226 -2.59 12.38 6.45
C ASP A 226 -1.59 11.38 5.88
N VAL A 227 -1.57 10.14 6.39
CA VAL A 227 -0.68 9.08 5.90
C VAL A 227 -0.80 8.84 4.39
N ARG A 228 -1.98 9.06 3.80
CA ARG A 228 -2.21 8.92 2.35
C ARG A 228 -1.44 9.94 1.53
N ARG A 229 -1.03 11.06 2.13
CA ARG A 229 -0.23 12.10 1.47
C ARG A 229 1.26 11.85 1.53
N VAL A 230 1.72 10.89 2.34
CA VAL A 230 3.11 10.44 2.30
C VAL A 230 3.42 9.93 0.90
N ASP A 231 4.46 10.50 0.28
CA ASP A 231 4.95 10.03 -0.99
C ASP A 231 5.93 8.88 -0.77
N LEU A 232 5.63 7.71 -1.34
CA LEU A 232 6.51 6.54 -1.28
C LEU A 232 7.91 6.84 -1.85
N ARG A 233 8.03 7.84 -2.74
CA ARG A 233 9.33 8.29 -3.27
C ARG A 233 10.22 8.92 -2.20
N TRP A 234 9.65 9.53 -1.16
CA TRP A 234 10.42 10.08 -0.03
C TRP A 234 11.08 8.96 0.80
N LEU A 235 10.44 7.80 0.84
CA LEU A 235 10.86 6.65 1.65
C LEU A 235 11.87 5.75 0.93
N ALA A 236 12.03 5.91 -0.38
CA ALA A 236 12.93 5.08 -1.17
C ALA A 236 14.40 5.31 -0.74
N GLY A 237 14.99 4.30 -0.10
CA GLY A 237 16.37 4.36 0.39
C GLY A 237 16.57 5.07 1.74
N ALA A 238 15.55 5.75 2.27
CA ALA A 238 15.60 6.35 3.60
C ALA A 238 15.57 5.25 4.68
N ARG A 239 16.64 5.14 5.46
CA ARG A 239 16.80 4.15 6.53
C ARG A 239 16.49 4.73 7.90
N ARG A 240 16.83 6.00 8.13
CA ARG A 240 16.55 6.73 9.36
C ARG A 240 15.51 7.81 9.06
N VAL A 241 14.32 7.62 9.62
CA VAL A 241 13.18 8.54 9.43
C VAL A 241 12.82 9.14 10.78
N ASP A 242 12.96 10.45 10.87
CA ASP A 242 12.59 11.21 12.06
C ASP A 242 11.14 11.68 11.90
N ILE A 243 10.32 11.45 12.93
CA ILE A 243 8.91 11.81 12.97
C ILE A 243 8.71 12.75 14.15
N THR A 244 8.22 13.94 13.86
CA THR A 244 7.85 14.92 14.89
C THR A 244 6.41 15.34 14.71
N ALA A 245 5.70 15.61 15.80
CA ALA A 245 4.33 16.08 15.78
C ALA A 245 4.25 17.51 16.27
N ALA A 246 3.73 18.41 15.42
CA ALA A 246 3.34 19.74 15.86
C ALA A 246 2.09 19.63 16.77
N ALA A 247 1.84 20.63 17.61
CA ALA A 247 0.62 20.66 18.45
C ALA A 247 -0.68 20.57 17.63
N SER A 248 -0.64 20.95 16.35
CA SER A 248 -1.76 20.85 15.41
C SER A 248 -1.94 19.47 14.74
N ALA A 249 -1.11 18.48 15.08
CA ALA A 249 -1.17 17.15 14.50
C ALA A 249 -2.54 16.49 14.74
N PRO A 250 -3.15 15.88 13.70
CA PRO A 250 -4.31 15.05 13.91
C PRO A 250 -4.06 13.95 14.95
N PRO A 251 -5.03 13.67 15.84
CA PRO A 251 -4.90 12.60 16.83
C PRO A 251 -4.55 11.26 16.17
N GLY A 252 -3.58 10.54 16.74
CA GLY A 252 -3.16 9.23 16.25
C GLY A 252 -2.33 9.23 14.96
N LEU A 253 -2.04 10.39 14.34
CA LEU A 253 -1.31 10.43 13.06
C LEU A 253 0.10 9.82 13.17
N VAL A 254 0.80 10.03 14.28
CA VAL A 254 2.13 9.43 14.51
C VAL A 254 2.04 7.91 14.58
N ASP A 255 1.07 7.37 15.31
CA ASP A 255 0.85 5.93 15.41
C ASP A 255 0.46 5.34 14.06
N ASP A 256 -0.39 6.04 13.29
CA ASP A 256 -0.75 5.66 11.94
C ASP A 256 0.44 5.68 10.98
N LEU A 257 1.35 6.66 11.11
CA LEU A 257 2.60 6.69 10.34
C LEU A 257 3.47 5.48 10.68
N ILE A 258 3.70 5.21 11.96
CA ILE A 258 4.49 4.06 12.42
C ILE A 258 3.88 2.75 11.89
N ARG A 259 2.57 2.58 12.04
CA ARG A 259 1.82 1.41 11.54
C ARG A 259 1.92 1.27 10.03
N CYS A 260 1.78 2.36 9.27
CA CYS A 260 1.88 2.29 7.81
C CYS A 260 3.30 1.96 7.34
N LEU A 261 4.32 2.53 8.00
CA LEU A 261 5.73 2.32 7.69
C LEU A 261 6.19 0.90 8.02
N SER A 262 5.66 0.27 9.07
CA SER A 262 5.94 -1.15 9.39
C SER A 262 5.41 -2.10 8.31
N GLY A 263 4.37 -1.69 7.56
CA GLY A 263 3.87 -2.44 6.40
C GLY A 263 4.78 -2.39 5.17
N LEU A 264 5.88 -1.64 5.20
CA LEU A 264 6.90 -1.59 4.14
C LEU A 264 8.16 -2.39 4.51
N GLY A 265 8.23 -2.97 5.70
CA GLY A 265 9.37 -3.75 6.18
C GLY A 265 9.59 -3.56 7.68
N PRO A 266 10.56 -4.29 8.25
CA PRO A 266 10.81 -4.23 9.68
C PRO A 266 11.18 -2.81 10.13
N VAL A 267 10.62 -2.40 11.27
CA VAL A 267 10.89 -1.08 11.86
C VAL A 267 11.40 -1.20 13.29
N THR A 268 12.37 -0.37 13.64
CA THR A 268 12.75 -0.14 15.04
C THR A 268 12.30 1.26 15.43
N VAL A 269 11.48 1.38 16.46
CA VAL A 269 10.97 2.68 16.92
C VAL A 269 11.74 3.11 18.17
N ARG A 270 12.24 4.34 18.17
CA ARG A 270 12.84 4.98 19.34
C ARG A 270 12.05 6.24 19.67
N PHE A 271 11.60 6.33 20.91
CA PHE A 271 11.00 7.54 21.43
C PHE A 271 12.05 8.34 22.19
N THR A 272 12.22 9.60 21.85
CA THR A 272 13.05 10.54 22.61
C THR A 272 12.12 11.49 23.35
N LEU A 273 12.03 11.29 24.66
CA LEU A 273 11.36 12.23 25.54
C LEU A 273 12.30 13.41 25.77
N SER A 274 11.83 14.61 25.46
CA SER A 274 12.51 15.84 25.87
C SER A 274 12.61 15.83 27.39
N ARG A 275 13.82 15.81 27.96
CA ARG A 275 14.00 15.96 29.41
C ARG A 275 13.33 17.28 29.82
N GLU A 276 12.42 17.24 30.80
CA GLU A 276 12.03 18.44 31.54
C GLU A 276 13.32 19.10 32.05
N VAL A 277 13.58 20.32 31.56
CA VAL A 277 14.52 21.21 32.22
C VAL A 277 13.79 21.67 33.48
N ILE A 278 14.25 21.11 34.60
CA ILE A 278 13.83 21.42 35.98
C ILE A 278 13.84 22.93 36.22
#